data_AF-A0A924IHJ9-F1
#
_entry.id   AF-A0A924IHJ9-F1
#
_cell.length_a   1.000
_cell.length_b   1.000
_cell.length_c   1.000
_cell.angle_alpha   90.00
_cell.angle_beta   90.00
_cell.angle_gamma   90.00
#
_symmetry.space_group_name_H-M   'P 1'
#
loop_
_entity.id
_entity.type
_entity.pdbx_description
1 polymer ?
#
loop_
_entity_poly.entity_id
_entity_poly.type
_entity_poly.pdbx_seq_one_letter_code
_entity_poly.pdbx_strand_id
1 'polypeptide(L)'
;MKTPNDQEIRKFLQEKHDPHSQLQKLKTYSNAANLPLFNTDYHEKFDVNILPDTKIAPAKFIPDPLRPNVFRAHPVTIKAMRKELFMGGEDFVDLECLRICESCKHQIDLQFWQFCPYCEASIN
;
A
#
# COMPACT_ATOMS: atom_id res chain seq x y z
N MET A 1 1.38 33.75 -27.39
CA MET A 1 1.42 33.05 -26.09
C MET A 1 2.41 31.91 -26.20
N LYS A 2 3.54 31.94 -25.47
CA LYS A 2 4.47 30.81 -25.40
C LYS A 2 3.86 29.82 -24.40
N THR A 3 3.56 28.60 -24.83
CA THR A 3 3.22 27.50 -23.92
C THR A 3 4.43 27.27 -23.00
N PRO A 4 4.26 27.26 -21.68
CA PRO A 4 5.36 26.93 -20.78
C PRO A 4 5.87 25.53 -21.13
N ASN A 5 7.19 25.35 -21.11
CA ASN A 5 7.80 24.06 -21.41
C ASN A 5 7.33 23.04 -20.34
N ASP A 6 6.82 21.88 -20.73
CA ASP A 6 6.28 20.87 -19.80
C ASP A 6 7.26 20.51 -18.67
N GLN A 7 8.57 20.62 -18.93
CA GLN A 7 9.62 20.45 -17.93
C GLN A 7 9.60 21.54 -16.83
N GLU A 8 9.31 22.79 -17.18
CA GLU A 8 9.19 23.90 -16.23
C GLU A 8 7.93 23.75 -15.38
N ILE A 9 6.82 23.30 -15.99
CA ILE A 9 5.57 23.02 -15.27
C ILE A 9 5.77 21.87 -14.27
N ARG A 10 6.40 20.76 -14.71
CA ARG A 10 6.70 19.62 -13.83
C ARG A 10 7.62 19.99 -12.68
N LYS A 11 8.67 20.77 -12.95
CA LYS A 11 9.59 21.28 -11.93
C LYS A 11 8.89 22.18 -10.92
N PHE A 12 8.04 23.09 -11.39
CA PHE A 12 7.25 23.97 -10.52
C PHE A 12 6.24 23.20 -9.66
N LEU A 13 5.58 22.17 -10.21
CA LEU A 13 4.67 21.31 -9.46
C LEU A 13 5.42 20.46 -8.43
N GLN A 14 6.58 19.92 -8.77
CA GLN A 14 7.45 19.20 -7.83
C GLN A 14 7.92 20.11 -6.69
N GLU A 15 8.36 21.34 -6.99
CA GLU A 15 8.81 22.30 -5.97
C GLU A 15 7.67 22.74 -5.03
N LYS A 16 6.43 22.81 -5.51
CA LYS A 16 5.27 23.19 -4.69
C LYS A 16 4.60 22.04 -3.94
N HIS A 17 4.78 20.80 -4.40
CA HIS A 17 4.14 19.62 -3.82
C HIS A 17 5.14 18.62 -3.26
N ASP A 18 6.40 19.03 -3.07
CA ASP A 18 7.41 18.24 -2.39
C ASP A 18 6.94 17.88 -0.95
N PRO A 19 6.73 16.58 -0.63
CA PRO A 19 6.16 16.16 0.65
C PRO A 19 6.96 16.65 1.85
N HIS A 20 8.30 16.68 1.73
CA HIS A 20 9.17 17.15 2.80
C HIS A 20 8.98 18.64 3.07
N SER A 21 8.93 19.48 2.02
CA SER A 21 8.65 20.92 2.15
C SER A 21 7.28 21.20 2.79
N GLN A 22 6.26 20.39 2.45
CA GLN A 22 4.92 20.52 3.00
C GLN A 22 4.87 20.08 4.47
N LEU A 23 5.58 19.01 4.83
CA LEU A 23 5.73 18.58 6.22
C LEU A 23 6.42 19.67 7.07
N GLN A 24 7.50 20.27 6.57
CA GLN A 24 8.17 21.39 7.24
C GLN A 24 7.22 22.57 7.43
N LYS A 25 6.38 22.87 6.44
CA LYS A 25 5.35 23.90 6.55
C LYS A 25 4.30 23.56 7.61
N LEU A 26 3.84 22.31 7.70
CA LEU A 26 2.88 21.89 8.73
C LEU A 26 3.44 22.06 10.14
N LYS A 27 4.74 21.78 10.35
CA LYS A 27 5.43 21.95 11.63
C LYS A 27 5.48 23.41 12.12
N THR A 28 5.28 24.41 11.25
CA THR A 28 5.30 25.82 11.66
C THR A 28 3.95 26.36 12.15
N TYR A 29 2.84 25.65 11.92
CA TYR A 29 1.53 26.09 12.38
C TYR A 29 1.36 25.86 13.88
N SER A 30 0.93 26.89 14.59
CA SER A 30 0.58 26.84 16.00
C SER A 30 -0.84 27.37 16.24
N ASN A 31 -1.47 26.91 17.32
CA ASN A 31 -2.77 27.40 17.75
C ASN A 31 -2.64 28.70 18.57
N ALA A 32 -3.77 29.28 19.00
CA ALA A 32 -3.79 30.51 19.79
C ALA A 32 -3.07 30.42 21.16
N ALA A 33 -2.74 29.20 21.62
CA ALA A 33 -1.97 28.94 22.82
C ALA A 33 -0.48 28.65 22.53
N ASN A 34 0.00 28.92 21.31
CA ASN A 34 1.36 28.63 20.83
C ASN A 34 1.76 27.16 20.88
N LEU A 35 0.79 26.23 20.87
CA LEU A 35 1.05 24.80 20.76
C LEU A 35 1.02 24.36 19.29
N PRO A 36 1.78 23.32 18.89
CA PRO A 36 1.71 22.78 17.54
C PRO A 36 0.28 22.44 17.13
N LEU A 37 -0.15 22.92 15.96
CA LEU A 37 -1.50 22.69 15.46
C LEU A 37 -1.70 21.26 14.94
N PHE A 38 -0.63 20.64 14.44
CA PHE A 38 -0.64 19.29 13.86
C PHE A 38 0.31 18.38 14.63
N ASN A 39 -0.10 17.14 14.87
CA ASN A 39 0.78 16.10 15.40
C ASN A 39 1.50 15.39 14.24
N THR A 40 2.70 15.88 13.90
CA THR A 40 3.51 15.32 12.80
C THR A 40 4.27 14.05 13.16
N ASP A 41 4.31 13.71 14.46
CA ASP A 41 5.06 12.56 14.98
C ASP A 41 4.10 11.42 15.35
N TYR A 42 2.81 11.56 15.03
CA TYR A 42 1.82 10.51 15.21
C TYR A 42 2.07 9.39 14.21
N HIS A 43 2.55 8.26 14.72
CA HIS A 43 2.66 7.02 13.98
C HIS A 43 1.71 6.00 14.60
N GLU A 44 0.73 5.53 13.83
CA GLU A 44 -0.16 4.46 14.25
C GLU A 44 0.37 3.12 13.73
N LYS A 45 0.46 2.15 14.63
CA LYS A 45 0.79 0.77 14.28
C LYS A 45 -0.49 -0.04 14.26
N PHE A 46 -0.73 -0.73 13.14
CA PHE A 46 -1.83 -1.68 13.01
C PHE A 46 -1.27 -3.08 13.01
N ASP A 47 -1.61 -3.86 14.04
CA ASP A 47 -1.35 -5.30 14.07
C ASP A 47 -2.55 -6.02 13.44
N VAL A 48 -2.34 -6.60 12.26
CA VAL A 48 -3.34 -7.40 11.56
C VAL A 48 -3.00 -8.87 11.70
N ASN A 49 -3.94 -9.67 12.18
CA ASN A 49 -3.76 -11.12 12.32
C ASN A 49 -4.53 -11.87 11.23
N ILE A 50 -3.87 -12.79 10.52
CA ILE A 50 -4.48 -13.58 9.45
C ILE A 50 -4.48 -15.04 9.86
N LEU A 51 -5.68 -15.62 9.98
CA LEU A 51 -5.89 -17.00 10.39
C LEU A 51 -6.14 -17.90 9.17
N PRO A 52 -5.57 -19.12 9.15
CA PRO A 52 -5.81 -20.07 8.08
C PRO A 52 -7.24 -20.62 8.15
N ASP A 53 -7.95 -20.59 7.02
CA ASP A 53 -9.29 -21.17 6.85
C ASP A 53 -9.43 -21.76 5.44
N THR A 54 -9.48 -23.08 5.33
CA THR A 54 -9.58 -23.79 4.04
C THR A 54 -10.95 -23.64 3.36
N LYS A 55 -11.96 -23.10 4.05
CA LYS A 55 -13.28 -22.81 3.47
C LYS A 55 -13.27 -21.52 2.65
N ILE A 56 -12.25 -20.68 2.82
CA ILE A 56 -12.12 -19.43 2.10
C ILE A 56 -11.48 -19.70 0.74
N ALA A 57 -12.03 -19.11 -0.31
CA ALA A 57 -11.47 -19.25 -1.64
C ALA A 57 -10.04 -18.66 -1.69
N PRO A 58 -9.13 -19.25 -2.46
CA PRO A 58 -7.78 -18.70 -2.63
C PRO A 58 -7.80 -17.25 -3.14
N ALA A 59 -6.73 -16.51 -2.81
CA ALA A 59 -6.55 -15.09 -3.10
C ALA A 59 -7.59 -14.16 -2.46
N LYS A 60 -8.26 -14.59 -1.37
CA LYS A 60 -9.21 -13.77 -0.63
C LYS A 60 -8.85 -13.67 0.85
N PHE A 61 -9.17 -12.51 1.41
CA PHE A 61 -9.15 -12.23 2.85
C PHE A 61 -10.55 -11.82 3.27
N ILE A 62 -11.10 -12.50 4.28
CA ILE A 62 -12.43 -12.20 4.80
C ILE A 62 -12.28 -11.76 6.25
N PRO A 63 -12.82 -10.60 6.66
CA PRO A 63 -12.77 -10.18 8.05
C PRO A 63 -13.48 -11.20 8.96
N ASP A 64 -12.91 -11.43 10.13
CA ASP A 64 -13.56 -12.24 11.15
C ASP A 64 -14.71 -11.44 11.79
N PRO A 65 -15.95 -11.95 11.77
CA PRO A 65 -17.11 -11.20 12.26
C PRO A 65 -17.11 -11.00 13.79
N LEU A 66 -16.32 -11.79 14.53
CA LEU A 66 -16.29 -11.78 15.99
C LEU A 66 -15.04 -11.09 16.55
N ARG A 67 -13.95 -10.99 15.76
CA ARG A 67 -12.65 -10.49 16.22
C ARG A 67 -12.20 -9.30 15.38
N PRO A 68 -12.12 -8.09 15.96
CA PRO A 68 -11.60 -6.94 15.25
C PRO A 68 -10.13 -7.17 14.88
N ASN A 69 -9.70 -6.61 13.74
CA ASN A 69 -8.34 -6.72 13.20
C ASN A 69 -7.87 -8.15 12.89
N VAL A 70 -8.79 -9.12 12.84
CA VAL A 70 -8.52 -10.48 12.43
C VAL A 70 -9.15 -10.74 11.07
N PHE A 71 -8.38 -11.31 10.16
CA PHE A 71 -8.83 -11.79 8.86
C PHE A 71 -8.66 -13.30 8.81
N ARG A 72 -9.45 -13.94 7.96
CA ARG A 72 -9.31 -15.35 7.61
C ARG A 72 -8.97 -15.45 6.13
N ALA A 73 -8.07 -16.34 5.79
CA ALA A 73 -7.66 -16.59 4.41
C ALA A 73 -7.29 -18.05 4.18
N HIS A 74 -7.34 -18.49 2.93
CA HIS A 74 -6.88 -19.83 2.59
C HIS A 74 -5.38 -19.98 2.94
N PRO A 75 -4.91 -21.12 3.49
CA PRO A 75 -3.50 -21.31 3.83
C PRO A 75 -2.54 -21.03 2.67
N VAL A 76 -2.94 -21.39 1.44
CA VAL A 76 -2.18 -21.09 0.22
C VAL A 76 -2.01 -19.59 -0.02
N THR A 77 -3.02 -18.79 0.31
CA THR A 77 -3.01 -17.33 0.13
C THR A 77 -2.06 -16.69 1.12
N ILE A 78 -2.10 -17.13 2.38
CA ILE A 78 -1.17 -16.69 3.43
C ILE A 78 0.26 -17.01 3.01
N LYS A 79 0.51 -18.23 2.51
CA LYS A 79 1.82 -18.63 2.01
C LYS A 79 2.22 -17.86 0.75
N ALA A 80 1.30 -17.53 -0.15
CA ALA A 80 1.59 -16.82 -1.40
C ALA A 80 1.92 -15.33 -1.22
N MET A 81 1.55 -14.75 -0.08
CA MET A 81 1.72 -13.32 0.20
C MET A 81 3.21 -12.98 0.39
N ARG A 82 3.66 -11.85 -0.13
CA ARG A 82 4.99 -11.32 0.21
C ARG A 82 5.02 -10.90 1.67
N LYS A 83 6.13 -11.18 2.36
CA LYS A 83 6.29 -10.86 3.79
C LYS A 83 6.39 -9.36 4.06
N GLU A 84 6.91 -8.62 3.09
CA GLU A 84 7.16 -7.17 3.17
C GLU A 84 6.11 -6.37 2.38
N LEU A 85 4.85 -6.83 2.41
CA LEU A 85 3.76 -6.31 1.58
C LEU A 85 3.47 -4.82 1.80
N PHE A 86 3.65 -4.36 3.03
CA PHE A 86 3.25 -3.02 3.49
C PHE A 86 4.45 -2.13 3.83
N MET A 87 5.67 -2.50 3.42
CA MET A 87 6.82 -1.60 3.51
C MET A 87 6.74 -0.54 2.41
N GLY A 88 5.76 0.34 2.53
CA GLY A 88 5.69 1.57 1.77
C GLY A 88 6.64 2.60 2.30
N GLY A 89 7.77 2.78 1.63
CA GLY A 89 8.45 4.07 1.67
C GLY A 89 7.59 5.14 0.99
N GLU A 90 8.01 6.41 1.12
CA GLU A 90 7.35 7.59 0.55
C GLU A 90 7.11 7.53 -0.98
N ASP A 91 7.64 6.51 -1.66
CA ASP A 91 7.56 6.25 -3.10
C ASP A 91 6.52 5.19 -3.50
N PHE A 92 5.38 5.09 -2.80
CA PHE A 92 4.21 4.35 -3.31
C PHE A 92 3.62 5.08 -4.52
N VAL A 93 4.30 4.97 -5.66
CA VAL A 93 3.73 5.28 -6.96
C VAL A 93 2.69 4.18 -7.24
N ASP A 94 1.47 4.56 -7.62
CA ASP A 94 0.39 3.66 -8.08
C ASP A 94 0.84 2.87 -9.34
N LEU A 95 1.70 1.88 -9.15
CA LEU A 95 2.22 1.01 -10.18
C LEU A 95 1.63 -0.38 -9.99
N GLU A 96 0.35 -0.53 -10.33
CA GLU A 96 -0.25 -1.86 -10.45
C GLU A 96 0.61 -2.73 -11.38
N CYS A 97 0.99 -3.93 -10.93
CA CYS A 97 1.79 -4.85 -11.72
C CYS A 97 0.97 -6.08 -12.10
N LEU A 98 -0.08 -5.83 -12.89
CA LEU A 98 -1.02 -6.87 -13.31
C LEU A 98 -0.37 -7.87 -14.28
N ARG A 99 -0.46 -9.15 -13.95
CA ARG A 99 0.00 -10.28 -14.76
C ARG A 99 -1.02 -11.40 -14.78
N ILE A 100 -1.11 -12.10 -15.91
CA ILE A 100 -1.93 -13.31 -16.03
C ILE A 100 -1.05 -14.51 -15.72
N CYS A 101 -1.43 -15.32 -14.73
CA CYS A 101 -0.71 -16.55 -14.41
C CYS A 101 -0.73 -17.51 -15.60
N GLU A 102 0.42 -18.02 -16.02
CA GLU A 102 0.50 -18.93 -17.18
C GLU A 102 -0.18 -20.27 -16.94
N SER A 103 -0.22 -20.75 -15.69
CA SER A 103 -0.80 -22.04 -15.32
C SER A 103 -2.32 -21.97 -15.20
N CYS A 104 -2.85 -21.10 -14.33
CA CYS A 104 -4.29 -21.05 -14.02
C CYS A 104 -5.04 -19.91 -14.70
N LYS A 105 -4.37 -19.08 -15.51
CA LYS A 105 -4.93 -17.94 -16.26
C LYS A 105 -5.63 -16.87 -15.43
N HIS A 106 -5.49 -16.89 -14.10
CA HIS A 106 -5.99 -15.83 -13.24
C HIS A 106 -5.10 -14.59 -13.34
N GLN A 107 -5.73 -13.41 -13.33
CA GLN A 107 -5.02 -12.14 -13.19
C GLN A 107 -4.61 -11.95 -11.74
N ILE A 108 -3.36 -11.57 -11.53
CA ILE A 108 -2.75 -11.32 -10.22
C ILE A 108 -1.91 -10.06 -10.29
N ASP A 109 -1.78 -9.37 -9.17
CA ASP A 109 -0.87 -8.23 -9.06
C ASP A 109 0.43 -8.67 -8.39
N LEU A 110 1.54 -8.57 -9.11
CA LEU A 110 2.84 -9.04 -8.65
C LEU A 110 3.36 -8.30 -7.42
N GLN A 111 2.84 -7.11 -7.13
CA GLN A 111 3.23 -6.37 -5.94
C GLN A 111 2.94 -7.16 -4.66
N PHE A 112 1.90 -8.01 -4.68
CA PHE A 112 1.42 -8.66 -3.46
C PHE A 112 1.86 -10.12 -3.29
N TRP A 113 2.29 -10.78 -4.37
CA TRP A 113 2.44 -12.24 -4.39
C TRP A 113 3.89 -12.66 -4.68
N GLN A 114 4.35 -13.71 -4.00
CA GLN A 114 5.62 -14.39 -4.30
C GLN A 114 5.43 -15.56 -5.28
N PHE A 115 4.24 -16.14 -5.34
CA PHE A 115 3.81 -17.12 -6.34
C PHE A 115 2.29 -17.01 -6.53
N CYS A 116 1.72 -17.68 -7.53
CA CYS A 116 0.29 -17.56 -7.82
C CYS A 116 -0.56 -18.05 -6.64
N PRO A 117 -1.39 -17.18 -6.00
CA PRO A 117 -2.20 -17.56 -4.85
C PRO A 117 -3.33 -18.54 -5.18
N TYR A 118 -3.59 -18.82 -6.46
CA TYR A 118 -4.66 -19.73 -6.89
C TYR A 118 -4.16 -21.16 -7.15
N CYS A 119 -2.93 -21.32 -7.66
CA CYS A 119 -2.43 -22.61 -8.14
C CYS A 119 -0.99 -22.93 -7.71
N GLU A 120 -0.37 -22.09 -6.89
CA GLU A 120 1.02 -22.24 -6.41
C GLU A 120 2.10 -22.20 -7.49
N ALA A 121 1.73 -21.96 -8.76
CA ALA A 121 2.70 -21.81 -9.84
C ALA A 121 3.63 -20.62 -9.61
N SER A 122 4.90 -20.78 -10.01
CA SER A 122 5.87 -19.71 -10.01
C SER A 122 5.37 -18.52 -10.84
N ILE A 123 5.72 -17.33 -10.37
CA ILE A 123 5.57 -16.10 -11.13
C ILE A 123 6.96 -15.82 -11.71
N ASN A 124 7.24 -16.40 -12.87
CA ASN A 124 8.44 -16.07 -13.67
C ASN A 124 8.08 -15.03 -14.72
#